data_AF-A0A4Y8L7Z6-F1
#
_entry.id   AF-A0A4Y8L7Z6-F1
#
_cell.length_a   1.000
_cell.length_b   1.000
_cell.length_c   1.000
_cell.angle_alpha   90.00
_cell.angle_beta   90.00
_cell.angle_gamma   90.00
#
_symmetry.space_group_name_H-M   'P 1'
#
loop_
_entity.id
_entity.type
_entity.pdbx_description
1 polymer ?
#
loop_
_entity_poly.entity_id
_entity_poly.type
_entity_poly.pdbx_seq_one_letter_code
_entity_poly.pdbx_strand_id
1 'polypeptide(L)'
;MNRKLKILIWSTSFILVILIPFIFNIRIFQGAAAYIGFPFDWLVFYPNNGYSFQGMGFLLNLLIFYLLIKALILRVNRKKSHPPENNP
;
A
#
# COMPACT_ATOMS: atom_id res chain seq x y z
N MET A 1 -14.25 -15.13 5.47
CA MET A 1 -12.78 -14.87 5.36
C MET A 1 -12.14 -15.12 6.71
N ASN A 2 -11.22 -16.08 6.80
CA ASN A 2 -10.62 -16.54 8.06
C ASN A 2 -9.89 -15.39 8.79
N ARG A 3 -9.90 -15.40 10.13
CA ARG A 3 -9.24 -14.38 10.96
C ARG A 3 -7.75 -14.23 10.63
N LYS A 4 -7.05 -15.36 10.43
CA LYS A 4 -5.65 -15.41 10.00
C LYS A 4 -5.42 -14.66 8.68
N LEU A 5 -6.30 -14.86 7.70
CA LEU A 5 -6.23 -14.19 6.40
C LEU A 5 -6.50 -12.68 6.51
N LYS A 6 -7.45 -12.26 7.36
CA LYS A 6 -7.68 -10.84 7.64
C LYS A 6 -6.42 -10.16 8.22
N ILE A 7 -5.80 -10.79 9.21
CA ILE A 7 -4.56 -10.28 9.83
C ILE A 7 -3.45 -10.20 8.78
N LEU A 8 -3.27 -11.25 7.99
CA LEU A 8 -2.27 -11.26 6.92
C LEU A 8 -2.46 -10.10 5.95
N ILE A 9 -3.67 -9.85 5.46
CA ILE A 9 -3.95 -8.74 4.54
C ILE A 9 -3.63 -7.39 5.19
N TRP A 10 -4.03 -7.17 6.44
CA TRP A 10 -3.72 -5.93 7.17
C TRP A 10 -2.22 -5.74 7.37
N SER A 11 -1.50 -6.78 7.81
CA SER A 11 -0.06 -6.75 8.00
C SER A 11 0.68 -6.49 6.68
N THR A 12 0.31 -7.18 5.60
CA THR A 12 0.89 -6.93 4.27
C THR A 12 0.60 -5.51 3.81
N SER A 13 -0.61 -4.98 4.01
CA SER A 13 -0.96 -3.61 3.64
C SER A 13 -0.07 -2.59 4.38
N PHE A 14 0.10 -2.78 5.69
CA PHE A 14 0.96 -1.93 6.51
C PHE A 14 2.42 -1.93 6.04
N ILE A 15 2.96 -3.13 5.77
CA ILE A 15 4.32 -3.29 5.25
C ILE A 15 4.46 -2.59 3.89
N LEU A 16 3.49 -2.71 2.98
CA LEU A 16 3.54 -2.07 1.67
C LEU A 16 3.51 -0.54 1.75
N VAL A 17 2.67 0.04 2.62
CA VAL A 17 2.61 1.50 2.84
C VAL A 17 3.97 2.05 3.25
N ILE A 18 4.68 1.32 4.10
CA ILE A 18 6.02 1.70 4.55
C ILE A 18 7.02 1.49 3.43
N LEU A 19 7.13 0.28 2.87
CA LEU A 19 8.26 -0.09 2.01
C LEU A 19 8.20 0.50 0.60
N ILE A 20 7.03 0.60 -0.02
CA ILE A 20 6.90 1.04 -1.42
C ILE A 20 7.61 2.38 -1.68
N PRO A 21 7.35 3.46 -0.93
CA PRO A 21 7.99 4.73 -1.23
C PRO A 21 9.52 4.69 -1.07
N PHE A 22 10.08 3.84 -0.20
CA PHE A 22 11.54 3.69 -0.08
C PHE A 22 12.13 2.82 -1.19
N ILE A 23 11.49 1.70 -1.54
CA ILE A 23 11.97 0.78 -2.58
C ILE A 23 11.98 1.48 -3.95
N PHE A 24 10.91 2.22 -4.26
CA PHE A 24 10.76 2.92 -5.54
C PHE A 24 11.30 4.35 -5.51
N ASN A 25 11.88 4.77 -4.38
CA ASN A 25 12.40 6.12 -4.17
C ASN A 25 11.37 7.21 -4.52
N ILE A 26 10.11 6.98 -4.13
CA ILE A 26 8.99 7.90 -4.36
C ILE A 26 9.08 8.99 -3.30
N ARG A 27 9.67 10.10 -3.71
CA ARG A 27 9.81 11.30 -2.91
C ARG A 27 9.59 12.53 -3.79
N ILE A 28 8.80 13.47 -3.29
CA ILE A 28 8.53 14.74 -3.95
C ILE A 28 9.20 15.84 -3.13
N PHE A 29 10.09 16.60 -3.75
CA PHE A 29 10.72 17.74 -3.09
C PHE A 29 9.86 18.98 -3.30
N GLN A 30 9.40 19.59 -2.21
CA GLN A 30 8.78 20.91 -2.24
C GLN A 30 9.64 21.87 -1.41
N GLY A 31 10.38 22.74 -2.09
CA GLY A 31 11.44 23.52 -1.48
C GLY A 31 12.54 22.61 -0.94
N ALA A 32 12.89 22.79 0.35
CA ALA A 32 13.88 21.97 1.04
C ALA A 32 13.28 20.73 1.75
N ALA A 33 11.96 20.55 1.69
CA ALA A 33 11.28 19.42 2.33
C ALA A 33 11.06 18.26 1.36
N ALA A 34 11.28 17.03 1.82
CA ALA A 34 11.02 15.80 1.08
C ALA A 34 9.73 15.15 1.59
N TYR A 35 8.73 15.10 0.73
CA TYR A 35 7.45 14.43 0.96
C TYR A 35 7.55 13.00 0.44
N ILE A 36 7.18 12.04 1.28
CA ILE A 36 7.34 10.61 1.03
C ILE A 36 6.00 9.92 1.29
N GLY A 37 5.58 9.12 0.32
CA GLY A 37 4.39 8.31 0.40
C GLY A 37 3.92 7.83 -0.96
N PHE A 38 2.98 6.90 -0.95
CA PHE A 38 2.30 6.46 -2.17
C PHE A 38 0.97 5.78 -1.82
N PRO A 39 -0.14 6.12 -2.52
CA PRO A 39 -0.29 7.25 -3.44
C PRO A 39 -0.39 8.62 -2.75
N PHE A 40 -0.65 8.67 -1.45
CA PHE A 40 -0.68 9.91 -0.67
C PHE A 40 0.59 10.07 0.16
N ASP A 41 1.07 11.29 0.32
CA ASP A 41 2.17 11.60 1.21
C ASP A 41 1.76 11.33 2.66
N TRP A 42 2.64 10.68 3.42
CA TRP A 42 2.38 10.36 4.82
C TRP A 42 3.56 10.69 5.74
N LEU A 43 4.74 10.92 5.17
CA LEU A 43 5.95 11.29 5.89
C LEU A 43 6.61 12.48 5.20
N VAL A 44 6.96 13.50 5.96
CA VAL A 44 7.68 14.68 5.46
C VAL A 44 8.97 14.82 6.23
N PHE A 45 10.08 14.96 5.52
CA PHE A 45 11.39 15.29 6.08
C PHE A 45 11.73 16.75 5.78
N TYR A 46 12.07 17.50 6.83
CA TYR A 46 12.51 18.89 6.75
C TYR A 46 14.04 18.97 6.79
N PRO A 47 14.64 20.04 6.22
CA PRO A 47 16.10 20.19 6.15
C PRO A 47 16.79 20.24 7.53
N ASN A 48 16.08 20.61 8.59
CA ASN A 48 16.63 20.75 9.95
C ASN A 48 16.57 19.42 10.74
N ASN A 49 16.67 18.26 10.07
CA ASN A 49 16.44 16.93 10.65
C ASN A 49 15.06 16.74 11.30
N GLY A 50 14.10 17.61 10.99
CA GLY A 50 12.72 17.49 11.46
C GLY A 50 11.94 16.49 10.61
N TYR A 51 10.94 15.84 11.21
CA TYR A 51 9.97 15.05 10.47
C TYR A 51 8.54 15.44 10.87
N SER A 52 7.60 15.32 9.93
CA SER A 52 6.17 15.41 10.21
C SER A 52 5.46 14.20 9.64
N PHE A 53 4.61 13.61 10.47
CA PHE A 53 3.78 12.48 10.10
C PHE A 53 2.39 12.96 9.71
N GLN A 54 2.03 12.75 8.45
CA GLN A 54 0.71 13.04 7.92
C GLN A 54 -0.16 11.79 8.06
N GLY A 55 -0.73 11.61 9.26
CA GLY A 55 -1.50 10.41 9.61
C GLY A 55 -2.69 10.14 8.69
N MET A 56 -3.31 11.18 8.12
CA MET A 56 -4.41 11.00 7.18
C MET A 56 -3.96 10.32 5.87
N GLY A 57 -2.83 10.75 5.30
CA GLY A 57 -2.24 10.12 4.13
C GLY A 57 -1.84 8.67 4.41
N PHE A 58 -1.31 8.40 5.61
CA PHE A 58 -0.98 7.04 6.05
C PHE A 58 -2.21 6.13 6.07
N LEU A 59 -3.29 6.58 6.70
CA LEU A 59 -4.53 5.82 6.83
C LEU A 59 -5.20 5.58 5.46
N LEU A 60 -5.20 6.59 4.57
CA LEU A 60 -5.72 6.44 3.21
C LEU A 60 -4.92 5.42 2.41
N ASN A 61 -3.58 5.47 2.47
CA ASN A 61 -2.74 4.48 1.81
C ASN A 61 -3.02 3.08 2.37
N LEU A 62 -3.11 2.92 3.68
CA LEU A 62 -3.39 1.64 4.33
C LEU A 62 -4.73 1.06 3.87
N LEU A 63 -5.77 1.89 3.78
CA LEU A 63 -7.07 1.50 3.25
C LEU A 63 -6.99 1.08 1.78
N ILE A 64 -6.27 1.83 0.94
CA ILE A 64 -6.10 1.52 -0.48
C ILE A 64 -5.40 0.17 -0.66
N PHE A 65 -4.26 -0.06 0.00
CA PHE A 65 -3.53 -1.33 -0.10
C PHE A 65 -4.37 -2.51 0.40
N TYR A 66 -5.12 -2.31 1.50
CA TYR A 66 -6.04 -3.33 2.00
C TYR A 66 -7.09 -3.72 0.93
N LEU A 67 -7.71 -2.72 0.31
CA LEU A 67 -8.72 -2.95 -0.73
C LEU A 67 -8.12 -3.60 -1.99
N LEU A 68 -6.93 -3.17 -2.41
CA LEU A 68 -6.21 -3.74 -3.55
C LEU A 68 -5.88 -5.22 -3.33
N ILE A 69 -5.29 -5.57 -2.18
CA ILE A 69 -4.97 -6.97 -1.86
C ILE A 69 -6.24 -7.80 -1.77
N LYS A 70 -7.29 -7.29 -1.11
CA LYS A 70 -8.58 -7.98 -1.02
C LYS A 70 -9.18 -8.24 -2.40
N ALA A 71 -9.14 -7.25 -3.29
CA ALA A 71 -9.61 -7.37 -4.67
C ALA A 71 -8.79 -8.40 -5.48
N LEU A 72 -7.47 -8.40 -5.33
CA LEU A 72 -6.57 -9.38 -5.97
C LEU A 72 -6.91 -10.81 -5.52
N ILE A 73 -7.07 -11.03 -4.22
CA ILE A 73 -7.45 -12.35 -3.67
C ILE A 73 -8.80 -12.80 -4.24
N LEU A 74 -9.79 -11.91 -4.27
CA LEU A 74 -11.10 -12.20 -4.85
C LEU A 74 -10.99 -12.58 -6.33
N ARG A 75 -10.18 -11.85 -7.11
CA ARG A 75 -9.96 -12.13 -8.54
C ARG A 75 -9.28 -13.48 -8.77
N VAL A 76 -8.25 -13.81 -7.98
CA VAL A 76 -7.55 -15.10 -8.06
C VAL A 76 -8.47 -16.26 -7.72
N ASN A 77 -9.31 -16.11 -6.69
CA ASN A 77 -10.26 -17.15 -6.30
C ASN A 77 -11.33 -17.38 -7.38
N ARG A 78 -11.81 -16.32 -8.06
CA ARG A 78 -12.75 -16.44 -9.18
C ARG A 78 -12.16 -17.14 -10.40
N LYS A 79 -10.87 -16.93 -10.70
CA LYS A 79 -10.18 -17.65 -11.79
C LYS A 79 -10.03 -19.14 -11.50
N LYS A 80 -9.85 -19.53 -10.23
CA LYS A 80 -9.74 -20.94 -9.86
C LYS A 80 -11.07 -21.71 -9.99
N SER A 81 -12.21 -21.03 -9.84
CA SER A 81 -13.54 -21.67 -10.00
C SER A 81 -14.00 -21.83 -11.44
N HIS A 82 -13.32 -21.19 -12.40
CA HIS A 82 -13.54 -21.35 -13.84
C HIS A 82 -12.18 -21.57 -14.52
N PRO A 83 -11.67 -22.81 -14.58
CA PRO A 83 -10.46 -23.11 -15.34
C PRO A 83 -10.69 -22.72 -16.82
N PRO A 84 -9.64 -22.26 -17.53
CA PRO A 84 -9.76 -22.03 -18.97
C PRO A 84 -10.27 -23.31 -19.62
N GLU A 85 -11.40 -23.20 -20.31
CA GLU A 85 -11.91 -24.27 -21.16
C GLU A 85 -10.83 -24.55 -22.20
N ASN A 86 -10.26 -25.76 -22.15
CA ASN A 86 -9.31 -26.22 -23.16
C ASN A 86 -10.06 -26.25 -24.49
N ASN A 87 -9.93 -25.19 -25.29
CA ASN A 87 -10.37 -25.22 -26.67
C ASN A 87 -9.42 -26.17 -27.43
N PRO A 88 -9.95 -27.20 -28.11
CA PRO A 88 -9.18 -28.18 -28.89
C PRO A 88 -8.45 -27.54 -30.08
#